data_AF-A0AAV8QQ74-F1
#
_entry.id   AF-A0AAV8QQ74-F1
#
_cell.length_a   1.000
_cell.length_b   1.000
_cell.length_c   1.000
_cell.angle_alpha   90.00
_cell.angle_beta   90.00
_cell.angle_gamma   90.00
#
_symmetry.space_group_name_H-M   'P 1'
#
loop_
_entity.id
_entity.type
_entity.pdbx_description
1 polymer ?
#
loop_
_entity_poly.entity_id
_entity_poly.type
_entity_poly.pdbx_seq_one_letter_code
_entity_poly.pdbx_strand_id
1 'polypeptide(L)'
;MVKICCIGAGYVSGPTMAVIALKCPSIEVAVVDISVTRIAACNSDQLPIYEPGIEDIVSNLEFLAEGTAIQDLFNPDRVLIGGRETPEGRKAVQALKEVYANWVPEDRLITTNLWSAELSKLAANAFLAQRISSVNAISALCEATGANVAEVAFAVGKDTRIGPKFLNASVGFGGSCFQ
;
A
#
# COMPACT_ATOMS: atom_id res chain seq x y z
N MET A 1 -17.18 -17.63 14.85
CA MET A 1 -15.73 -17.38 14.67
C MET A 1 -15.50 -17.19 13.18
N VAL A 2 -14.95 -16.05 12.78
CA VAL A 2 -14.58 -15.78 11.38
C VAL A 2 -13.14 -16.25 11.18
N LYS A 3 -12.84 -16.80 10.00
CA LYS A 3 -11.48 -17.20 9.62
C LYS A 3 -11.08 -16.51 8.32
N ILE A 4 -9.84 -16.04 8.24
CA ILE A 4 -9.23 -15.49 7.02
C ILE A 4 -8.02 -16.36 6.67
N CYS A 5 -7.90 -16.72 5.40
CA CYS A 5 -6.75 -17.43 4.84
C CYS A 5 -6.15 -16.59 3.72
N CYS A 6 -4.88 -16.20 3.85
CA CYS A 6 -4.13 -15.49 2.81
C CYS A 6 -3.14 -16.46 2.14
N ILE A 7 -3.01 -16.38 0.81
CA ILE A 7 -2.14 -17.25 0.02
C ILE A 7 -0.98 -16.41 -0.55
N GLY A 8 0.22 -16.71 -0.06
CA GLY A 8 1.45 -15.93 -0.22
C GLY A 8 1.85 -15.29 1.11
N ALA A 9 3.14 -15.36 1.48
CA ALA A 9 3.73 -14.65 2.63
C ALA A 9 4.74 -13.59 2.12
N GLY A 10 4.25 -12.73 1.22
CA GLY A 10 5.06 -11.79 0.44
C GLY A 10 5.24 -10.41 1.09
N TYR A 11 5.58 -9.41 0.26
CA TYR A 11 5.62 -7.99 0.66
C TYR A 11 4.30 -7.23 0.43
N VAL A 12 3.48 -7.70 -0.52
CA VAL A 12 2.00 -7.76 -0.35
C VAL A 12 1.70 -9.16 0.21
N SER A 13 0.49 -9.57 0.59
CA SER A 13 0.20 -10.89 1.20
C SER A 13 0.99 -11.29 2.47
N GLY A 14 1.95 -10.48 2.92
CA GLY A 14 2.70 -10.65 4.15
C GLY A 14 3.04 -9.39 5.00
N PRO A 15 2.50 -8.15 4.80
CA PRO A 15 2.45 -7.07 5.88
C PRO A 15 1.18 -6.30 6.53
N THR A 16 -0.11 -6.60 6.23
CA THR A 16 -1.51 -6.40 6.74
C THR A 16 -2.19 -7.52 7.58
N MET A 17 -2.11 -8.84 7.29
CA MET A 17 -2.87 -9.92 7.98
C MET A 17 -2.67 -9.97 9.50
N ALA A 18 -1.46 -9.73 10.01
CA ALA A 18 -1.18 -9.48 11.42
C ALA A 18 -1.77 -8.16 11.93
N VAL A 19 -1.85 -7.10 11.10
CA VAL A 19 -2.64 -5.91 11.45
C VAL A 19 -4.13 -6.29 11.57
N ILE A 20 -4.67 -7.14 10.69
CA ILE A 20 -6.03 -7.70 10.85
C ILE A 20 -6.13 -8.54 12.13
N ALA A 21 -5.18 -9.44 12.43
CA ALA A 21 -5.21 -10.26 13.64
C ALA A 21 -5.14 -9.41 14.93
N LEU A 22 -4.29 -8.37 14.93
CA LEU A 22 -4.09 -7.43 16.03
C LEU A 22 -5.28 -6.47 16.23
N LYS A 23 -5.90 -5.99 15.14
CA LYS A 23 -7.05 -5.07 15.17
C LYS A 23 -8.38 -5.80 15.30
N CYS A 24 -8.45 -7.08 14.93
CA CYS A 24 -9.64 -7.93 14.99
C CYS A 24 -9.39 -9.25 15.75
N PRO A 25 -9.12 -9.24 17.08
CA PRO A 25 -8.77 -10.45 17.84
C PRO A 25 -9.83 -11.57 17.86
N SER A 26 -11.03 -11.33 17.33
CA SER A 26 -12.11 -12.31 17.15
C SER A 26 -12.05 -13.06 15.81
N ILE A 27 -11.08 -12.74 14.94
CA ILE A 27 -10.84 -13.36 13.64
C ILE A 27 -9.57 -14.23 13.73
N GLU A 28 -9.70 -15.49 13.37
CA GLU A 28 -8.54 -16.39 13.21
C GLU A 28 -7.92 -16.12 11.83
N VAL A 29 -6.63 -15.77 11.79
CA VAL A 29 -5.93 -15.44 10.55
C VAL A 29 -4.82 -16.45 10.29
N ALA A 30 -4.82 -17.04 9.10
CA ALA A 30 -3.80 -17.97 8.63
C ALA A 30 -3.17 -17.44 7.33
N VAL A 31 -1.85 -17.55 7.22
CA VAL A 31 -1.10 -17.21 5.99
C VAL A 31 -0.34 -18.45 5.54
N VAL A 32 -0.49 -18.84 4.28
CA VAL A 32 0.12 -20.04 3.68
C VAL A 32 0.91 -19.69 2.43
N ASP A 33 2.06 -20.33 2.21
CA ASP A 33 2.91 -20.10 1.04
C ASP A 33 3.49 -21.44 0.57
N ILE A 34 3.80 -21.55 -0.72
CA ILE A 34 4.46 -22.73 -1.31
C ILE A 34 5.93 -22.85 -0.86
N SER A 35 6.55 -21.73 -0.48
CA SER A 35 7.90 -21.67 0.06
C SER A 35 7.90 -22.03 1.55
N VAL A 36 8.16 -23.31 1.85
CA VAL A 36 8.34 -23.81 3.22
C VAL A 36 9.39 -23.00 3.98
N THR A 37 10.48 -22.59 3.33
CA THR A 37 11.54 -21.75 3.92
C THR A 37 11.03 -20.37 4.34
N ARG A 38 10.14 -19.75 3.56
CA ARG A 38 9.51 -18.46 3.87
C ARG A 38 8.56 -18.59 5.05
N ILE A 39 7.74 -19.64 5.10
CA ILE A 39 6.89 -19.93 6.26
C ILE A 39 7.71 -20.25 7.51
N ALA A 40 8.83 -20.97 7.39
CA ALA A 40 9.74 -21.19 8.51
C ALA A 40 10.33 -19.87 9.04
N ALA A 41 10.77 -18.97 8.17
CA ALA A 41 11.25 -17.64 8.55
C ALA A 41 10.16 -16.80 9.24
N CYS A 42 8.92 -16.79 8.73
CA CYS A 42 7.78 -16.13 9.36
C CYS A 42 7.38 -16.67 10.75
N ASN A 43 7.88 -17.85 11.14
CA ASN A 43 7.68 -18.47 12.45
C ASN A 43 8.98 -18.49 13.28
N SER A 44 9.93 -17.59 12.97
CA SER A 44 11.23 -17.46 13.64
C SER A 44 11.53 -16.01 13.97
N ASP A 45 12.53 -15.79 14.82
CA ASP A 45 13.02 -14.45 15.18
C ASP A 45 13.68 -13.70 13.99
N GLN A 46 13.85 -14.34 12.83
CA GLN A 46 14.35 -13.74 11.60
C GLN A 46 13.30 -13.77 10.50
N LEU A 47 12.49 -12.72 10.46
CA LEU A 47 11.46 -12.53 9.43
C LEU A 47 12.09 -12.42 8.02
N PRO A 48 11.42 -12.93 6.96
CA PRO A 48 11.95 -12.90 5.60
C PRO A 48 11.87 -11.52 4.92
N ILE A 49 11.42 -10.50 5.66
CA ILE A 49 11.17 -9.12 5.25
C ILE A 49 11.55 -8.23 6.44
N TYR A 50 12.22 -7.11 6.19
CA TYR A 50 12.51 -6.08 7.18
C TYR A 50 11.61 -4.87 6.96
N GLU A 51 10.90 -4.42 8.00
CA GLU A 51 10.13 -3.16 8.00
C GLU A 51 10.16 -2.52 9.40
N PRO A 52 10.21 -1.17 9.54
CA PRO A 52 10.16 -0.53 10.84
C PRO A 52 8.85 -0.82 11.59
N GLY A 53 8.97 -1.30 12.84
CA GLY A 53 7.83 -1.70 13.66
C GLY A 53 7.23 -3.08 13.31
N ILE A 54 7.85 -3.84 12.39
CA ILE A 54 7.41 -5.21 12.07
C ILE A 54 7.52 -6.13 13.30
N GLU A 55 8.60 -6.01 14.07
CA GLU A 55 8.92 -6.87 15.21
C GLU A 55 7.85 -6.81 16.33
N ASP A 56 7.18 -5.67 16.49
CA ASP A 56 6.13 -5.44 17.52
C ASP A 56 4.76 -6.06 17.16
N ILE A 57 4.55 -6.48 15.90
CA ILE A 57 3.21 -6.71 15.33
C ILE A 57 3.03 -8.13 14.77
N VAL A 58 4.11 -8.90 14.60
CA VAL A 58 4.18 -9.92 13.54
C VAL A 58 4.40 -11.33 14.06
N SER A 59 3.40 -12.18 13.90
CA SER A 59 3.41 -13.10 12.76
C SER A 59 2.48 -12.77 11.57
N ASN A 60 3.09 -12.53 10.41
CA ASN A 60 2.65 -12.60 8.99
C ASN A 60 1.45 -11.76 8.45
N LEU A 61 1.62 -11.05 7.30
CA LEU A 61 0.77 -9.88 6.96
C LEU A 61 0.13 -9.72 5.44
N GLU A 62 -0.37 -8.63 4.73
CA GLU A 62 -0.23 -7.94 3.33
C GLU A 62 0.17 -6.38 3.08
N PHE A 63 0.02 -5.76 1.87
CA PHE A 63 0.09 -4.29 1.44
C PHE A 63 0.90 -3.13 2.12
N LEU A 64 1.94 -2.57 1.45
CA LEU A 64 2.80 -1.46 1.94
C LEU A 64 3.45 -0.53 0.87
N ALA A 65 4.18 0.50 1.33
CA ALA A 65 5.41 1.01 0.69
C ALA A 65 6.67 0.72 1.56
N GLU A 66 7.80 0.44 0.91
CA GLU A 66 9.08 0.03 1.54
C GLU A 66 9.60 1.08 2.53
N GLY A 67 9.67 0.68 3.82
CA GLY A 67 10.09 1.51 4.95
C GLY A 67 8.97 2.24 5.72
N THR A 68 7.71 2.22 5.26
CA THR A 68 6.58 2.94 5.94
C THR A 68 5.37 2.07 6.27
N ALA A 69 5.17 1.00 5.50
CA ALA A 69 4.65 -0.27 5.99
C ALA A 69 3.50 -0.24 7.02
N ILE A 70 3.84 -0.59 8.26
CA ILE A 70 2.97 -0.67 9.43
C ILE A 70 2.14 0.60 9.62
N GLN A 71 2.74 1.77 9.39
CA GLN A 71 2.07 3.06 9.56
C GLN A 71 0.99 3.27 8.50
N ASP A 72 1.26 2.90 7.24
CA ASP A 72 0.31 3.00 6.12
C ASP A 72 -0.94 2.11 6.37
N LEU A 73 -0.78 1.01 7.11
CA LEU A 73 -1.88 0.10 7.46
C LEU A 73 -2.63 0.46 8.73
N PHE A 74 -1.94 1.02 9.73
CA PHE A 74 -2.58 1.49 10.95
C PHE A 74 -3.40 2.75 10.72
N ASN A 75 -2.97 3.61 9.79
CA ASN A 75 -3.65 4.86 9.43
C ASN A 75 -3.58 5.12 7.91
N PRO A 76 -4.31 4.34 7.09
CA PRO A 76 -4.33 4.53 5.64
C PRO A 76 -4.99 5.86 5.25
N ASP A 77 -4.50 6.47 4.18
CA ASP A 77 -5.19 7.58 3.48
C ASP A 77 -6.59 7.14 3.01
N ARG A 78 -6.73 5.88 2.56
CA ARG A 78 -7.98 5.22 2.14
C ARG A 78 -7.80 3.71 2.02
N VAL A 79 -8.87 2.94 2.25
CA VAL A 79 -9.00 1.53 1.83
C VAL A 79 -10.00 1.48 0.68
N LEU A 80 -9.66 0.72 -0.37
CA LEU A 80 -10.48 0.60 -1.58
C LEU A 80 -10.91 -0.85 -1.76
N ILE A 81 -12.22 -1.11 -1.73
CA ILE A 81 -12.82 -2.45 -1.80
C ILE A 81 -13.64 -2.57 -3.09
N GLY A 82 -13.21 -3.45 -3.99
CA GLY A 82 -13.91 -3.78 -5.23
C GLY A 82 -14.78 -5.04 -5.10
N GLY A 83 -15.93 -5.07 -5.77
CA GLY A 83 -16.77 -6.28 -5.85
C GLY A 83 -17.62 -6.39 -7.11
N ARG A 84 -18.21 -7.57 -7.32
CA ARG A 84 -19.21 -7.77 -8.39
C ARG A 84 -20.56 -7.21 -7.94
N GLU A 85 -21.33 -6.65 -8.87
CA GLU A 85 -22.62 -6.01 -8.58
C GLU A 85 -23.78 -7.00 -8.41
N THR A 86 -23.50 -8.23 -7.97
CA THR A 86 -24.51 -9.22 -7.57
C THR A 86 -24.85 -9.07 -6.08
N PRO A 87 -25.96 -9.66 -5.58
CA PRO A 87 -26.26 -9.66 -4.15
C PRO A 87 -25.16 -10.31 -3.30
N GLU A 88 -24.47 -11.31 -3.83
CA GLU A 88 -23.36 -12.04 -3.18
C GLU A 88 -22.10 -11.19 -3.16
N GLY A 89 -21.77 -10.52 -4.27
CA GLY A 89 -20.64 -9.62 -4.35
C GLY A 89 -20.79 -8.42 -3.40
N ARG A 90 -22.00 -7.85 -3.27
CA ARG A 90 -22.29 -6.81 -2.26
C ARG A 90 -22.13 -7.32 -0.83
N LYS A 91 -22.57 -8.55 -0.52
CA LYS A 91 -22.35 -9.17 0.81
C LYS A 91 -20.86 -9.38 1.10
N ALA A 92 -20.07 -9.82 0.12
CA ALA A 92 -18.62 -10.00 0.27
C ALA A 92 -17.89 -8.66 0.50
N VAL A 93 -18.24 -7.61 -0.25
CA VAL A 93 -17.72 -6.25 -0.05
C VAL A 93 -18.06 -5.74 1.35
N GLN A 94 -19.31 -5.92 1.80
CA GLN A 94 -19.74 -5.49 3.13
C GLN A 94 -19.00 -6.24 4.26
N ALA A 95 -18.87 -7.57 4.15
CA ALA A 95 -18.15 -8.37 5.13
C ALA A 95 -16.66 -8.00 5.22
N LEU A 96 -15.99 -7.69 4.10
CA LEU A 96 -14.61 -7.20 4.11
C LEU A 96 -14.50 -5.77 4.66
N LYS A 97 -15.48 -4.91 4.37
CA LYS A 97 -15.57 -3.56 4.95
C LYS A 97 -15.71 -3.61 6.48
N GLU A 98 -16.51 -4.52 7.00
CA GLU A 98 -16.69 -4.77 8.44
C GLU A 98 -15.39 -5.22 9.13
N VAL A 99 -14.47 -5.90 8.44
CA VAL A 99 -13.11 -6.18 8.96
C VAL A 99 -12.33 -4.87 9.13
N TYR A 100 -12.17 -4.08 8.06
CA TYR A 100 -11.40 -2.84 8.11
C TYR A 100 -11.99 -1.78 9.06
N ALA A 101 -13.31 -1.75 9.23
CA ALA A 101 -14.02 -0.84 10.14
C ALA A 101 -13.65 -0.99 11.63
N ASN A 102 -12.93 -2.05 12.03
CA ASN A 102 -12.41 -2.19 13.39
C ASN A 102 -11.29 -1.17 13.72
N TRP A 103 -10.66 -0.55 12.72
CA TRP A 103 -9.65 0.49 12.96
C TRP A 103 -9.58 1.62 11.91
N VAL A 104 -10.12 1.41 10.71
CA VAL A 104 -10.15 2.42 9.63
C VAL A 104 -11.47 3.20 9.68
N PRO A 105 -11.44 4.55 9.76
CA PRO A 105 -12.64 5.38 9.70
C PRO A 105 -13.49 5.18 8.44
N GLU A 106 -14.82 5.21 8.62
CA GLU A 106 -15.84 4.97 7.57
C GLU A 106 -15.70 5.91 6.35
N ASP A 107 -15.28 7.16 6.54
CA ASP A 107 -15.03 8.14 5.48
C ASP A 107 -13.83 7.76 4.57
N ARG A 108 -12.98 6.82 5.03
CA ARG A 108 -11.85 6.28 4.28
C ARG A 108 -12.13 4.89 3.69
N LEU A 109 -13.31 4.30 3.91
CA LEU A 109 -13.71 2.98 3.41
C LEU A 109 -14.48 3.08 2.09
N ILE A 110 -13.75 3.18 0.98
CA ILE A 110 -14.31 3.37 -0.36
C ILE A 110 -14.70 2.01 -0.97
N THR A 111 -16.00 1.79 -1.17
CA THR A 111 -16.53 0.59 -1.86
C THR A 111 -16.92 0.91 -3.30
N THR A 112 -16.53 0.07 -4.27
CA THR A 112 -16.85 0.25 -5.70
C THR A 112 -16.97 -1.08 -6.44
N ASN A 113 -17.26 -1.06 -7.74
CA ASN A 113 -17.25 -2.26 -8.58
C ASN A 113 -15.80 -2.76 -8.82
N LEU A 114 -15.66 -4.05 -9.14
CA LEU A 114 -14.37 -4.74 -9.33
C LEU A 114 -13.42 -4.00 -10.29
N TRP A 115 -13.88 -3.69 -11.52
CA TRP A 115 -13.06 -3.05 -12.54
C TRP A 115 -12.61 -1.64 -12.12
N SER A 116 -13.49 -0.87 -11.47
CA SER A 116 -13.14 0.45 -10.96
C SER A 116 -12.12 0.39 -9.83
N ALA A 117 -12.11 -0.65 -8.99
CA ALA A 117 -11.10 -0.83 -7.96
C ALA A 117 -9.73 -1.16 -8.56
N GLU A 118 -9.68 -2.15 -9.47
CA GLU A 118 -8.46 -2.57 -10.17
C GLU A 118 -7.83 -1.42 -10.96
N LEU A 119 -8.63 -0.73 -11.79
CA LEU A 119 -8.17 0.41 -12.58
C LEU A 119 -7.71 1.58 -11.70
N SER A 120 -8.36 1.84 -10.56
CA SER A 120 -7.95 2.90 -9.64
C SER A 120 -6.58 2.63 -9.02
N LYS A 121 -6.23 1.36 -8.75
CA LYS A 121 -4.89 1.00 -8.24
C LYS A 121 -3.81 1.20 -9.32
N LEU A 122 -4.07 0.76 -10.54
CA LEU A 122 -3.15 0.96 -11.68
C LEU A 122 -2.95 2.45 -11.97
N ALA A 123 -4.05 3.21 -12.07
CA ALA A 123 -4.01 4.65 -12.33
C ALA A 123 -3.28 5.42 -11.20
N ALA A 124 -3.51 5.08 -9.94
CA ALA A 124 -2.82 5.72 -8.81
C ALA A 124 -1.30 5.50 -8.88
N ASN A 125 -0.84 4.27 -9.16
CA ASN A 125 0.59 4.00 -9.36
C ASN A 125 1.16 4.80 -10.55
N ALA A 126 0.44 4.83 -11.68
CA ALA A 126 0.85 5.57 -12.87
C ALA A 126 0.97 7.10 -12.63
N PHE A 127 0.02 7.71 -11.91
CA PHE A 127 0.09 9.13 -11.54
C PHE A 127 1.27 9.44 -10.60
N LEU A 128 1.64 8.53 -9.69
CA LEU A 128 2.81 8.71 -8.83
C LEU A 128 4.12 8.63 -9.65
N ALA A 129 4.25 7.63 -10.52
CA ALA A 129 5.41 7.50 -11.41
C ALA A 129 5.53 8.69 -12.37
N GLN A 130 4.40 9.15 -12.96
CA GLN A 130 4.35 10.31 -13.86
C GLN A 130 4.89 11.59 -13.20
N ARG A 131 4.65 11.81 -11.90
CA ARG A 131 5.19 12.98 -11.18
C ARG A 131 6.71 12.93 -11.06
N ILE A 132 7.27 11.76 -10.75
CA ILE A 132 8.73 11.55 -10.72
C ILE A 132 9.33 11.76 -12.12
N SER A 133 8.75 11.16 -13.16
CA SER A 133 9.16 11.40 -14.56
C SER A 133 9.12 12.88 -14.94
N SER A 134 8.09 13.60 -14.48
CA SER A 134 7.91 15.03 -14.78
C SER A 134 9.00 15.90 -14.14
N VAL A 135 9.35 15.66 -12.87
CA VAL A 135 10.42 16.43 -12.22
C VAL A 135 11.82 16.03 -12.71
N ASN A 136 12.03 14.76 -13.08
CA ASN A 136 13.27 14.31 -13.73
C ASN A 136 13.45 14.96 -15.13
N ALA A 137 12.37 15.10 -15.91
CA ALA A 137 12.42 15.84 -17.17
C ALA A 137 12.73 17.35 -16.96
N ILE A 138 12.27 17.92 -15.84
CA ILE A 138 12.59 19.29 -15.46
C ILE A 138 14.05 19.43 -14.97
N SER A 139 14.65 18.41 -14.33
CA SER A 139 16.06 18.50 -13.88
C SER A 139 17.02 18.72 -15.05
N ALA A 140 16.86 17.98 -16.15
CA ALA A 140 17.67 18.16 -17.35
C ALA A 140 17.55 19.57 -17.96
N LEU A 141 16.38 20.21 -17.85
CA LEU A 141 16.21 21.61 -18.25
C LEU A 141 16.86 22.57 -17.25
N CYS A 142 16.79 22.30 -15.95
CA CYS A 142 17.49 23.06 -14.91
C CYS A 142 19.02 23.03 -15.11
N GLU A 143 19.58 21.84 -15.37
CA GLU A 143 21.00 21.63 -15.70
C GLU A 143 21.43 22.44 -16.93
N ALA A 144 20.60 22.47 -17.99
CA ALA A 144 20.86 23.22 -19.21
C ALA A 144 20.68 24.75 -19.08
N THR A 145 20.07 25.25 -17.99
CA THR A 145 19.74 26.68 -17.79
C THR A 145 20.38 27.31 -16.56
N GLY A 146 21.03 26.53 -15.70
CA GLY A 146 21.60 27.00 -14.42
C GLY A 146 20.58 27.18 -13.30
N ALA A 147 19.36 26.66 -13.45
CA ALA A 147 18.35 26.65 -12.38
C ALA A 147 18.57 25.48 -11.40
N ASN A 148 18.01 25.56 -10.20
CA ASN A 148 18.04 24.48 -9.22
C ASN A 148 16.71 23.71 -9.19
N VAL A 149 16.73 22.42 -9.55
CA VAL A 149 15.52 21.58 -9.58
C VAL A 149 14.84 21.45 -8.21
N ALA A 150 15.59 21.51 -7.10
CA ALA A 150 15.02 21.45 -5.76
C ALA A 150 14.22 22.72 -5.40
N GLU A 151 14.68 23.89 -5.84
CA GLU A 151 13.97 25.17 -5.67
C GLU A 151 12.73 25.23 -6.56
N VAL A 152 12.83 24.77 -7.81
CA VAL A 152 11.70 24.66 -8.75
C VAL A 152 10.64 23.69 -8.20
N ALA A 153 11.04 22.51 -7.74
CA ALA A 153 10.13 21.53 -7.14
C ALA A 153 9.46 22.06 -5.86
N PHE A 154 10.20 22.76 -5.00
CA PHE A 154 9.66 23.40 -3.81
C PHE A 154 8.62 24.48 -4.16
N ALA A 155 8.91 25.34 -5.14
CA ALA A 155 8.01 26.40 -5.59
C ALA A 155 6.72 25.84 -6.22
N VAL A 156 6.84 24.86 -7.13
CA VAL A 156 5.71 24.15 -7.75
C VAL A 156 4.89 23.42 -6.69
N GLY A 157 5.54 22.78 -5.72
CA GLY A 157 4.90 22.06 -4.61
C GLY A 157 4.13 22.93 -3.61
N LYS A 158 4.21 24.28 -3.69
CA LYS A 158 3.37 25.20 -2.90
C LYS A 158 1.95 25.35 -3.46
N ASP A 159 1.72 25.07 -4.74
CA ASP A 159 0.36 25.04 -5.27
C ASP A 159 -0.39 23.83 -4.69
N THR A 160 -1.43 24.07 -3.89
CA THR A 160 -2.18 22.99 -3.22
C THR A 160 -2.92 22.06 -4.17
N ARG A 161 -3.08 22.44 -5.46
CA ARG A 161 -3.64 21.59 -6.52
C ARG A 161 -2.62 20.59 -7.06
N ILE A 162 -1.32 20.87 -6.88
CA ILE A 162 -0.20 20.02 -7.28
C ILE A 162 0.32 19.25 -6.05
N GLY A 163 0.52 19.92 -4.92
CA GLY A 163 1.05 19.38 -3.67
C GLY A 163 2.54 19.00 -3.72
N PRO A 164 3.24 18.92 -2.57
CA PRO A 164 4.69 18.76 -2.52
C PRO A 164 5.19 17.29 -2.61
N LYS A 165 4.33 16.29 -2.39
CA LYS A 165 4.72 14.86 -2.40
C LYS A 165 5.11 14.41 -3.83
N PHE A 166 6.03 13.45 -3.96
CA PHE A 166 6.48 12.89 -5.26
C PHE A 166 7.02 13.94 -6.25
N LEU A 167 7.72 14.98 -5.76
CA LEU A 167 8.42 15.99 -6.57
C LEU A 167 9.95 16.01 -6.32
N ASN A 168 10.52 14.92 -5.79
CA ASN A 168 11.97 14.80 -5.63
C ASN A 168 12.57 14.22 -6.92
N ALA A 169 13.50 14.94 -7.55
CA ALA A 169 14.24 14.44 -8.70
C ALA A 169 15.20 13.31 -8.29
N SER A 170 15.45 12.37 -9.20
CA SER A 170 16.29 11.19 -8.99
C SER A 170 16.90 10.68 -10.29
N VAL A 171 17.83 9.73 -10.21
CA VAL A 171 18.35 8.97 -11.38
C VAL A 171 17.26 8.15 -12.10
N GLY A 172 16.12 7.92 -11.43
CA GLY A 172 14.99 7.12 -11.87
C GLY A 172 14.20 6.63 -10.66
N PHE A 173 12.95 6.22 -10.88
CA PHE A 173 12.21 5.41 -9.90
C PHE A 173 12.53 3.92 -10.10
N GLY A 174 12.30 3.12 -9.06
CA GLY A 174 12.42 1.67 -9.09
C GLY A 174 11.26 1.00 -8.35
N GLY A 175 11.45 -0.28 -8.01
CA GLY A 175 10.43 -1.10 -7.35
C GLY A 175 9.42 -1.72 -8.31
N SER A 176 8.81 -2.83 -7.90
CA SER A 176 7.97 -3.71 -8.74
C SER A 176 6.58 -3.15 -9.10
N CYS A 177 6.36 -1.85 -8.94
CA CYS A 177 5.03 -1.22 -8.96
C CYS A 177 4.91 0.02 -9.86
N PHE A 178 6.03 0.53 -10.41
CA PHE A 178 6.06 1.73 -11.25
C PHE A 178 6.68 1.52 -12.64
N GLN A 179 7.38 0.39 -12.84
CA GLN A 179 7.99 -0.03 -14.10
C GLN A 179 7.02 -0.87 -14.94
#